data_AF-A0A3M2BYS7-F1
#
_entry.id   AF-A0A3M2BYS7-F1
#
_cell.length_a   1.000
_cell.length_b   1.000
_cell.length_c   1.000
_cell.angle_alpha   90.00
_cell.angle_beta   90.00
_cell.angle_gamma   90.00
#
_symmetry.space_group_name_H-M   'P 1'
#
loop_
_entity.id
_entity.type
_entity.pdbx_description
1 polymer ?
#
loop_
_entity_poly.entity_id
_entity_poly.type
_entity_poly.pdbx_seq_one_letter_code
_entity_poly.pdbx_strand_id
1 'polypeptide(L)'
;MIPGLGCLRSCLGKTVAAVLLLAAAYAGWRWGPVVFPRVEAWIEARAGSQEAAEEPSEAIAQETLDRFEAFRRSSGPGERLALGTTELRSVLRYRMPGVIPPGVSDPDVALRDGRVLISGRVAVASFPDLPALDGVLGFLPDTLTLEVEGSLIPLEQEERFLGLVVHRVEAARIPLPRRLIPELLEGLGREYVGGLPEDALSVPLPDGLERVYVLRDSLILVSER
;
A
#
# COMPACT_ATOMS: atom_id res chain seq x y z
N MET A 1 -47.96 39.24 8.68
CA MET A 1 -46.56 39.02 8.23
C MET A 1 -45.66 39.34 9.42
N ILE A 2 -45.17 38.32 10.14
CA ILE A 2 -44.33 38.48 11.34
C ILE A 2 -42.97 37.85 11.02
N PRO A 3 -41.88 38.62 10.89
CA PRO A 3 -40.53 38.11 10.78
C PRO A 3 -39.96 37.92 12.19
N GLY A 4 -39.29 36.80 12.49
CA GLY A 4 -38.56 36.73 13.77
C GLY A 4 -38.07 35.38 14.31
N LEU A 5 -38.43 34.23 13.72
CA LEU A 5 -38.02 32.93 14.31
C LEU A 5 -36.66 32.37 13.84
N GLY A 6 -35.93 33.07 12.96
CA GLY A 6 -34.68 32.57 12.38
C GLY A 6 -33.42 32.71 13.25
N CYS A 7 -33.32 33.75 14.10
CA CYS A 7 -32.08 34.05 14.83
C CYS A 7 -31.86 33.23 16.11
N LEU A 8 -32.93 32.75 16.77
CA LEU A 8 -32.81 32.09 18.08
C LEU A 8 -32.17 30.69 18.03
N ARG A 9 -32.33 29.93 16.94
CA ARG A 9 -31.76 28.57 16.83
C ARG A 9 -30.23 28.57 16.65
N SER A 10 -29.66 29.62 16.03
CA SER A 10 -28.21 29.74 15.82
C SER A 10 -27.46 30.17 17.08
N CYS A 11 -28.03 31.09 17.87
CA CYS A 11 -27.43 31.51 19.14
C CYS A 11 -27.48 30.39 20.19
N LEU A 12 -28.57 29.64 20.27
CA LEU A 12 -28.72 28.55 21.25
C LEU A 12 -27.72 27.40 20.99
N GLY A 13 -27.49 27.04 19.73
CA GLY A 13 -26.50 26.03 19.36
C GLY A 13 -25.06 26.44 19.70
N LYS A 14 -24.72 27.72 19.47
CA LYS A 14 -23.40 28.28 19.81
C LYS A 14 -23.17 28.33 21.32
N THR A 15 -24.19 28.70 22.11
CA THR A 15 -24.07 28.71 23.58
C THR A 15 -23.94 27.30 24.14
N VAL A 16 -24.68 26.31 23.62
CA VAL A 16 -24.54 24.91 24.06
C VAL A 16 -23.17 24.36 23.71
N ALA A 17 -22.67 24.62 22.49
CA ALA A 17 -21.32 24.23 22.09
C ALA A 17 -20.23 24.88 22.97
N ALA A 18 -20.38 26.18 23.29
CA ALA A 18 -19.44 26.88 24.15
C ALA A 18 -19.44 26.32 25.59
N VAL A 19 -20.61 26.01 26.14
CA VAL A 19 -20.74 25.38 27.47
C VAL A 19 -20.15 23.98 27.48
N LEU A 20 -20.38 23.18 26.42
CA LEU A 20 -19.78 21.85 26.27
C LEU A 20 -18.25 21.92 26.16
N LEU A 21 -17.72 22.87 25.39
CA LEU A 21 -16.27 23.09 25.28
C LEU A 21 -15.65 23.51 26.62
N LEU A 22 -16.30 24.43 27.34
CA LEU A 22 -15.86 24.84 28.67
C LEU A 22 -15.93 23.68 29.67
N ALA A 23 -16.98 22.87 29.62
CA ALA A 23 -17.11 21.68 30.46
C ALA A 23 -16.04 20.64 30.13
N ALA A 24 -15.74 20.42 28.85
CA ALA A 24 -14.67 19.51 28.41
C ALA A 24 -13.28 20.03 28.82
N ALA A 25 -13.02 21.33 28.68
CA ALA A 25 -11.78 21.95 29.12
C ALA A 25 -11.62 21.89 30.64
N TYR A 26 -12.68 22.18 31.40
CA TYR A 26 -12.69 22.06 32.85
C TYR A 26 -12.50 20.61 33.30
N ALA A 27 -13.13 19.66 32.62
CA ALA A 27 -12.97 18.24 32.91
C ALA A 27 -11.55 17.75 32.60
N GLY A 28 -10.98 18.18 31.47
CA GLY A 28 -9.59 17.93 31.09
C GLY A 28 -8.59 18.55 32.08
N TRP A 29 -8.87 19.74 32.63
CA TRP A 29 -8.02 20.37 33.64
C TRP A 29 -8.16 19.69 35.01
N ARG A 30 -9.39 19.36 35.43
CA ARG A 30 -9.67 18.84 36.79
C ARG A 30 -9.36 17.35 36.97
N TRP A 31 -9.53 16.55 35.92
CA TRP A 31 -9.29 15.10 35.93
C TRP A 31 -8.18 14.66 34.98
N GLY A 32 -7.59 15.59 34.23
CA GLY A 32 -6.44 15.35 33.35
C GLY A 32 -5.33 14.50 33.97
N PRO A 33 -4.79 14.83 35.15
CA PRO A 33 -3.70 14.05 35.74
C PRO A 33 -4.08 12.61 36.13
N VAL A 34 -5.37 12.24 36.14
CA VAL A 34 -5.84 10.87 36.43
C VAL A 34 -6.27 10.14 35.15
N VAL A 35 -6.75 10.87 34.14
CA VAL A 35 -7.30 10.32 32.90
C VAL A 35 -6.25 10.27 31.79
N PHE A 36 -5.44 11.33 31.61
CA PHE A 36 -4.40 11.38 30.58
C PHE A 36 -3.40 10.23 30.68
N PRO A 37 -2.89 9.81 31.86
CA PRO A 37 -1.97 8.67 31.92
C PRO A 37 -2.60 7.35 31.46
N ARG A 38 -3.92 7.17 31.67
CA ARG A 38 -4.65 5.97 31.20
C ARG A 38 -4.97 6.04 29.72
N VAL A 39 -5.23 7.23 29.19
CA VAL A 39 -5.42 7.46 27.75
C VAL A 39 -4.09 7.32 27.02
N GLU A 40 -2.99 7.86 27.56
CA GLU A 40 -1.62 7.65 27.07
C GLU A 40 -1.24 6.18 27.14
N ALA A 41 -1.46 5.49 28.27
CA ALA A 41 -1.21 4.05 28.36
C ALA A 41 -2.09 3.22 27.42
N TRP A 42 -3.33 3.66 27.14
CA TRP A 42 -4.21 3.00 26.17
C TRP A 42 -3.78 3.28 24.72
N ILE A 43 -3.33 4.50 24.43
CA ILE A 43 -2.75 4.90 23.14
C ILE A 43 -1.40 4.21 22.92
N GLU A 44 -0.55 4.10 23.95
CA GLU A 44 0.72 3.37 23.95
C GLU A 44 0.51 1.86 23.88
N ALA A 45 -0.51 1.29 24.52
CA ALA A 45 -0.87 -0.12 24.33
C ALA A 45 -1.38 -0.39 22.89
N ARG A 46 -1.99 0.62 22.26
CA ARG A 46 -2.48 0.57 20.88
C ARG A 46 -1.43 0.97 19.84
N ALA A 47 -0.39 1.71 20.24
CA ALA A 47 0.78 2.05 19.43
C ALA A 47 1.89 1.00 19.58
N GLY A 48 2.00 0.37 20.75
CA GLY A 48 2.88 -0.76 21.06
C GLY A 48 2.35 -2.11 20.59
N SER A 49 1.19 -2.14 19.93
CA SER A 49 0.76 -3.24 19.05
C SER A 49 1.30 -3.11 17.63
N GLN A 50 2.22 -2.17 17.40
CA GLN A 50 3.26 -2.35 16.41
C GLN A 50 4.16 -3.49 16.94
N GLU A 51 3.72 -4.74 16.73
CA GLU A 51 4.55 -5.94 16.89
C GLU A 51 5.97 -5.59 16.43
N ALA A 52 6.97 -5.83 17.27
CA ALA A 52 8.37 -5.63 16.90
C ALA A 52 8.55 -6.26 15.52
N ALA A 53 8.66 -5.41 14.50
CA ALA A 53 8.48 -5.84 13.12
C ALA A 53 9.57 -6.86 12.86
N GLU A 54 9.17 -8.14 12.81
CA GLU A 54 10.10 -9.23 12.66
C GLU A 54 10.90 -8.97 11.39
N GLU A 55 12.22 -8.95 11.50
CA GLU A 55 13.07 -8.58 10.36
C GLU A 55 12.95 -9.67 9.28
N PRO A 56 12.83 -9.28 7.99
CA PRO A 56 12.79 -10.25 6.91
C PRO A 56 14.01 -11.18 6.96
N SER A 57 13.76 -12.48 7.07
CA SER A 57 14.79 -13.51 7.14
C SER A 57 14.58 -14.63 6.12
N GLU A 58 15.62 -15.41 5.85
CA GLU A 58 15.55 -16.59 4.98
C GLU A 58 14.63 -17.68 5.57
N ALA A 59 14.61 -17.83 6.90
CA ALA A 59 13.75 -18.81 7.57
C ALA A 59 12.26 -18.52 7.31
N ILE A 60 11.85 -17.25 7.45
CA ILE A 60 10.47 -16.80 7.14
C ILE A 60 10.16 -17.04 5.66
N ALA A 61 11.12 -16.75 4.76
CA ALA A 61 10.92 -16.98 3.34
C ALA A 61 10.65 -18.47 3.03
N GLN A 62 11.42 -19.37 3.67
CA GLN A 62 11.23 -20.81 3.50
C GLN A 62 9.89 -21.28 4.07
N GLU A 63 9.56 -20.90 5.29
CA GLU A 63 8.28 -21.28 5.93
C GLU A 63 7.09 -20.77 5.12
N THR A 64 7.18 -19.54 4.59
CA THR A 64 6.15 -18.95 3.74
C THR A 64 5.94 -19.78 2.47
N LEU A 65 7.02 -20.21 1.82
CA LEU A 65 6.93 -21.06 0.64
C LEU A 65 6.35 -22.44 0.98
N ASP A 66 6.78 -23.05 2.08
CA ASP A 66 6.26 -24.35 2.51
C ASP A 66 4.74 -24.27 2.77
N ARG A 67 4.28 -23.20 3.42
CA ARG A 67 2.85 -22.90 3.63
C ARG A 67 2.12 -22.66 2.32
N PHE A 68 2.68 -21.89 1.39
CA PHE A 68 2.09 -21.64 0.08
C PHE A 68 1.98 -22.92 -0.75
N GLU A 69 3.01 -23.78 -0.74
CA GLU A 69 2.96 -25.06 -1.44
C GLU A 69 1.99 -26.04 -0.79
N ALA A 70 1.92 -26.08 0.54
CA ALA A 70 0.94 -26.87 1.26
C ALA A 70 -0.48 -26.43 0.89
N PHE A 71 -0.76 -25.12 0.97
CA PHE A 71 -2.01 -24.50 0.51
C PHE A 71 -2.35 -24.96 -0.91
N ARG A 72 -1.44 -24.77 -1.88
CA ARG A 72 -1.68 -25.19 -3.27
C ARG A 72 -1.96 -26.69 -3.44
N ARG A 73 -1.43 -27.55 -2.56
CA ARG A 73 -1.59 -29.02 -2.64
C ARG A 73 -2.82 -29.54 -1.91
N SER A 74 -3.20 -28.92 -0.79
CA SER A 74 -4.26 -29.42 0.09
C SER A 74 -5.55 -28.61 0.03
N SER A 75 -5.56 -27.45 -0.64
CA SER A 75 -6.71 -26.58 -0.60
C SER A 75 -7.88 -27.07 -1.44
N GLY A 76 -9.06 -26.89 -0.84
CA GLY A 76 -10.36 -27.01 -1.49
C GLY A 76 -10.87 -25.64 -1.97
N PRO A 77 -11.92 -25.60 -2.81
CA PRO A 77 -12.24 -24.38 -3.55
C PRO A 77 -12.62 -23.26 -2.59
N GLY A 78 -12.02 -22.09 -2.79
CA GLY A 78 -12.28 -20.91 -1.96
C GLY A 78 -11.57 -20.84 -0.61
N GLU A 79 -10.70 -21.82 -0.28
CA GLU A 79 -9.79 -21.70 0.87
C GLU A 79 -8.85 -20.50 0.71
N ARG A 80 -8.42 -19.91 1.83
CA ARG A 80 -7.65 -18.66 1.85
C ARG A 80 -6.35 -18.80 2.59
N LEU A 81 -5.28 -18.26 2.01
CA LEU A 81 -4.00 -18.03 2.68
C LEU A 81 -3.76 -16.52 2.77
N ALA A 82 -3.46 -16.03 3.97
CA ALA A 82 -3.07 -14.65 4.19
C ALA A 82 -1.56 -14.55 4.35
N LEU A 83 -0.93 -13.64 3.61
CA LEU A 83 0.49 -13.31 3.70
C LEU A 83 0.67 -11.86 4.15
N GLY A 84 1.44 -11.63 5.20
CA GLY A 84 1.78 -10.30 5.70
C GLY A 84 2.93 -9.65 4.94
N THR A 85 3.18 -8.38 5.27
CA THR A 85 4.29 -7.61 4.68
C THR A 85 5.66 -8.28 4.92
N THR A 86 5.96 -8.75 6.13
CA THR A 86 7.27 -9.39 6.43
C THR A 86 7.48 -10.66 5.60
N GLU A 87 6.46 -11.52 5.48
CA GLU A 87 6.53 -12.75 4.68
C GLU A 87 6.82 -12.43 3.21
N LEU A 88 6.13 -11.44 2.64
CA LEU A 88 6.37 -11.00 1.26
C LEU A 88 7.77 -10.42 1.06
N ARG A 89 8.24 -9.58 1.98
CA ARG A 89 9.61 -9.02 1.93
C ARG A 89 10.67 -10.11 2.00
N SER A 90 10.46 -11.10 2.87
CA SER A 90 11.32 -12.27 3.00
C SER A 90 11.38 -13.07 1.70
N VAL A 91 10.23 -13.39 1.11
CA VAL A 91 10.17 -14.14 -0.16
C VAL A 91 10.81 -13.35 -1.30
N LEU A 92 10.51 -12.06 -1.43
CA LEU A 92 11.08 -11.18 -2.46
C LEU A 92 12.61 -11.16 -2.37
N ARG A 93 13.15 -10.97 -1.16
CA ARG A 93 14.59 -10.83 -0.92
C ARG A 93 15.37 -12.14 -1.08
N TYR A 94 14.82 -13.27 -0.61
CA TYR A 94 15.58 -14.53 -0.49
C TYR A 94 15.18 -15.62 -1.48
N ARG A 95 14.02 -15.52 -2.12
CA ARG A 95 13.46 -16.57 -2.98
C ARG A 95 13.07 -16.11 -4.38
N MET A 96 13.05 -14.80 -4.66
CA MET A 96 12.73 -14.24 -5.99
C MET A 96 13.82 -13.33 -6.59
N PRO A 97 15.12 -13.67 -6.54
CA PRO A 97 16.16 -12.80 -7.09
C PRO A 97 16.06 -12.60 -8.62
N GLY A 98 15.40 -13.52 -9.34
CA GLY A 98 15.25 -13.47 -10.80
C GLY A 98 14.04 -12.70 -11.34
N VAL A 99 13.19 -12.16 -10.46
CA VAL A 99 11.97 -11.41 -10.85
C VAL A 99 12.23 -9.90 -10.89
N ILE A 100 13.38 -9.46 -10.38
CA ILE A 100 13.75 -8.06 -10.28
C ILE A 100 14.26 -7.58 -11.64
N PRO A 101 13.65 -6.54 -12.26
CA PRO A 101 14.11 -6.01 -13.53
C PRO A 101 15.57 -5.54 -13.48
N PRO A 102 16.31 -5.62 -14.61
CA PRO A 102 17.66 -5.09 -14.66
C PRO A 102 17.67 -3.58 -14.33
N GLY A 103 18.67 -3.16 -13.56
CA GLY A 103 18.79 -1.76 -13.10
C GLY A 103 18.02 -1.45 -11.82
N VAL A 104 17.25 -2.38 -11.26
CA VAL A 104 16.61 -2.24 -9.94
C VAL A 104 17.42 -2.98 -8.87
N SER A 105 17.67 -2.33 -7.75
CA SER A 105 18.39 -2.86 -6.59
C SER A 105 17.61 -2.58 -5.29
N ASP A 106 17.80 -3.44 -4.29
CA ASP A 106 17.09 -3.40 -3.00
C ASP A 106 15.57 -3.19 -3.13
N PRO A 107 14.88 -4.06 -3.88
CA PRO A 107 13.44 -3.95 -3.97
C PRO A 107 12.81 -4.24 -2.61
N ASP A 108 11.77 -3.49 -2.28
CA ASP A 108 10.98 -3.67 -1.09
C ASP A 108 9.49 -3.65 -1.43
N VAL A 109 8.72 -4.38 -0.64
CA VAL A 109 7.26 -4.46 -0.79
C VAL A 109 6.60 -4.30 0.57
N ALA A 110 5.56 -3.48 0.61
CA ALA A 110 4.72 -3.32 1.78
C ALA A 110 3.24 -3.33 1.39
N LEU A 111 2.42 -3.80 2.31
CA LEU A 111 0.97 -3.73 2.19
C LEU A 111 0.46 -2.77 3.24
N ARG A 112 -0.31 -1.79 2.81
CA ARG A 112 -0.83 -0.77 3.71
C ARG A 112 -2.18 -0.27 3.23
N ASP A 113 -3.16 -0.24 4.12
CA ASP A 113 -4.48 0.36 3.86
C ASP A 113 -5.15 -0.22 2.59
N GLY A 114 -4.96 -1.51 2.31
CA GLY A 114 -5.51 -2.19 1.13
C GLY A 114 -4.74 -1.93 -0.17
N ARG A 115 -3.53 -1.37 -0.09
CA ARG A 115 -2.68 -1.00 -1.23
C ARG A 115 -1.35 -1.73 -1.17
N VAL A 116 -0.74 -1.87 -2.33
CA VAL A 116 0.62 -2.38 -2.50
C VAL A 116 1.55 -1.17 -2.67
N LEU A 117 2.58 -1.11 -1.85
CA LEU A 117 3.68 -0.17 -2.00
C LEU A 117 4.92 -0.95 -2.44
N ILE A 118 5.46 -0.62 -3.60
CA ILE A 118 6.68 -1.22 -4.14
C ILE A 118 7.72 -0.13 -4.18
N SER A 119 8.91 -0.40 -3.67
CA SER A 119 10.03 0.56 -3.75
C SER A 119 11.31 -0.13 -4.16
N GLY A 120 12.26 0.65 -4.65
CA GLY A 120 13.57 0.14 -5.06
C GLY A 120 14.50 1.24 -5.52
N ARG A 121 15.78 0.92 -5.63
CA ARG A 121 16.81 1.81 -6.20
C ARG A 121 16.99 1.49 -7.67
N VAL A 122 16.66 2.44 -8.53
CA VAL A 122 16.72 2.31 -9.99
C VAL A 122 17.93 3.09 -10.52
N ALA A 123 18.75 2.46 -11.34
CA ALA A 123 19.82 3.13 -12.05
C ALA A 123 19.22 4.12 -13.07
N VAL A 124 19.74 5.36 -13.11
CA VAL A 124 19.24 6.38 -14.06
C VAL A 124 19.42 5.93 -15.51
N ALA A 125 20.49 5.20 -15.82
CA ALA A 125 20.71 4.62 -17.14
C ALA A 125 19.67 3.55 -17.55
N SER A 126 18.90 3.03 -16.59
CA SER A 126 17.80 2.09 -16.82
C SER A 126 16.42 2.75 -16.70
N PHE A 127 16.39 4.05 -16.38
CA PHE A 127 15.16 4.81 -16.33
C PHE A 127 14.70 5.11 -17.77
N PRO A 128 13.41 4.99 -18.10
CA PRO A 128 12.95 5.27 -19.45
C PRO A 128 13.14 6.73 -19.82
N ASP A 129 13.46 6.98 -21.09
CA ASP A 129 13.55 8.33 -21.63
C ASP A 129 12.17 8.98 -21.62
N LEU A 130 11.95 9.89 -20.67
CA LEU A 130 10.74 10.70 -20.56
C LEU A 130 11.09 12.12 -21.00
N PRO A 131 10.60 12.62 -22.15
CA PRO A 131 10.90 13.96 -22.66
C PRO A 131 10.56 15.07 -21.65
N ALA A 132 9.57 14.82 -20.79
CA ALA A 132 9.18 15.72 -19.72
C ALA A 132 10.25 15.89 -18.61
N LEU A 133 11.24 14.99 -18.52
CA LEU A 133 12.28 14.94 -17.51
C LEU A 133 13.69 15.24 -18.04
N ASP A 134 13.87 15.40 -19.35
CA ASP A 134 15.18 15.69 -19.98
C ASP A 134 15.95 16.84 -19.31
N GLY A 135 15.24 17.90 -18.92
CA GLY A 135 15.84 19.07 -18.26
C GLY A 135 16.32 18.84 -16.82
N VAL A 136 15.88 17.76 -16.17
CA VAL A 136 16.21 17.44 -14.77
C VAL A 136 17.10 16.21 -14.63
N LEU A 137 17.12 15.30 -15.61
CA LEU A 137 17.94 14.08 -15.60
C LEU A 137 19.44 14.36 -15.39
N GLY A 138 19.97 15.46 -15.96
CA GLY A 138 21.38 15.85 -15.79
C GLY A 138 21.77 16.31 -14.38
N PHE A 139 20.81 16.49 -13.48
CA PHE A 139 21.04 16.82 -12.07
C PHE A 139 20.78 15.65 -11.13
N LEU A 140 20.30 14.52 -11.64
CA LEU A 140 19.99 13.36 -10.82
C LEU A 140 21.26 12.56 -10.51
N PRO A 141 21.35 11.95 -9.31
CA PRO A 141 22.39 10.98 -9.01
C PRO A 141 22.27 9.74 -9.92
N ASP A 142 23.33 8.95 -10.05
CA ASP A 142 23.35 7.73 -10.90
C ASP A 142 22.29 6.69 -10.53
N THR A 143 21.76 6.75 -9.31
CA THR A 143 20.67 5.90 -8.82
C THR A 143 19.62 6.75 -8.12
N LEU A 144 18.35 6.45 -8.36
CA LEU A 144 17.21 7.11 -7.73
C LEU A 144 16.34 6.09 -7.00
N THR A 145 15.77 6.51 -5.87
CA THR A 145 14.72 5.73 -5.21
C THR A 145 13.42 5.93 -5.97
N LEU A 146 12.84 4.84 -6.45
CA LEU A 146 11.51 4.80 -7.05
C LEU A 146 10.54 4.17 -6.03
N GLU A 147 9.38 4.78 -5.86
CA GLU A 147 8.27 4.25 -5.06
C GLU A 147 6.99 4.25 -5.90
N VAL A 148 6.28 3.14 -5.90
CA VAL A 148 5.07 2.90 -6.67
C VAL A 148 3.98 2.44 -5.71
N GLU A 149 2.91 3.22 -5.61
CA GLU A 149 1.72 2.87 -4.85
C GLU A 149 0.61 2.42 -5.80
N GLY A 150 0.06 1.23 -5.56
CA GLY A 150 -0.94 0.64 -6.44
C GLY A 150 -1.98 -0.21 -5.73
N SER A 151 -2.95 -0.68 -6.50
CA SER A 151 -3.95 -1.66 -6.05
C SER A 151 -4.06 -2.81 -7.05
N LEU A 152 -4.23 -4.01 -6.53
CA LEU A 152 -4.48 -5.19 -7.36
C LEU A 152 -5.95 -5.25 -7.77
N ILE A 153 -6.19 -5.46 -9.06
CA ILE A 153 -7.51 -5.72 -9.64
C ILE A 153 -7.49 -7.05 -10.39
N PRO A 154 -8.59 -7.82 -10.37
CA PRO A 154 -8.73 -8.97 -11.24
C PRO A 154 -8.92 -8.51 -12.70
N LEU A 155 -8.42 -9.30 -13.65
CA LEU A 155 -8.66 -9.09 -15.08
C LEU A 155 -9.64 -10.15 -15.59
N GLU A 156 -10.85 -9.73 -15.96
CA GLU A 156 -11.91 -10.66 -16.41
C GLU A 156 -11.58 -11.33 -17.77
N GLN A 157 -10.80 -10.66 -18.61
CA GLN A 157 -10.45 -11.16 -19.95
C GLN A 157 -9.24 -12.08 -19.96
N GLU A 158 -8.40 -12.00 -18.92
CA GLU A 158 -7.20 -12.83 -18.78
C GLU A 158 -7.05 -13.29 -17.32
N GLU A 159 -7.76 -14.37 -16.96
CA GLU A 159 -7.81 -14.93 -15.60
C GLU A 159 -6.44 -15.35 -15.03
N ARG A 160 -5.42 -15.49 -15.89
CA ARG A 160 -4.03 -15.78 -15.49
C ARG A 160 -3.23 -14.55 -15.10
N PHE A 161 -3.81 -13.36 -15.18
CA PHE A 161 -3.13 -12.11 -14.86
C PHE A 161 -3.97 -11.25 -13.90
N LEU A 162 -3.27 -10.48 -13.09
CA LEU A 162 -3.81 -9.41 -12.27
C LEU A 162 -3.34 -8.08 -12.84
N GLY A 163 -4.14 -7.04 -12.68
CA GLY A 163 -3.71 -5.67 -12.92
C GLY A 163 -3.20 -5.05 -11.63
N LEU A 164 -1.96 -4.58 -11.61
CA LEU A 164 -1.49 -3.64 -10.59
C LEU A 164 -1.73 -2.22 -11.10
N VAL A 165 -2.87 -1.63 -10.72
CA VAL A 165 -3.20 -0.24 -11.07
C VAL A 165 -2.35 0.71 -10.23
N VAL A 166 -1.56 1.54 -10.89
CA VAL A 166 -0.63 2.47 -10.28
C VAL A 166 -1.32 3.80 -10.00
N HIS A 167 -1.44 4.15 -8.73
CA HIS A 167 -2.09 5.39 -8.29
C HIS A 167 -1.11 6.55 -8.16
N ARG A 168 0.11 6.25 -7.75
CA ARG A 168 1.16 7.23 -7.47
C ARG A 168 2.52 6.62 -7.76
N VAL A 169 3.38 7.43 -8.37
CA VAL A 169 4.79 7.13 -8.51
C VAL A 169 5.58 8.29 -7.92
N GLU A 170 6.61 7.98 -7.15
CA GLU A 170 7.59 8.94 -6.70
C GLU A 170 8.99 8.55 -7.15
N ALA A 171 9.74 9.52 -7.65
CA ALA A 171 11.15 9.36 -7.97
C ALA A 171 11.95 10.35 -7.13
N ALA A 172 12.96 9.87 -6.40
CA ALA A 172 13.77 10.70 -5.48
C ALA A 172 12.93 11.52 -4.48
N ARG A 173 11.82 10.95 -3.98
CA ARG A 173 10.82 11.60 -3.10
C ARG A 173 10.06 12.76 -3.74
N ILE A 174 10.08 12.84 -5.06
CA ILE A 174 9.31 13.82 -5.83
C ILE A 174 8.15 13.06 -6.49
N PRO A 175 6.89 13.38 -6.17
CA PRO A 175 5.75 12.74 -6.78
C PRO A 175 5.68 13.12 -8.27
N LEU A 176 5.58 12.10 -9.12
CA LEU A 176 5.42 12.29 -10.56
C LEU A 176 3.97 12.67 -10.88
N PRO A 177 3.74 13.60 -11.83
CA PRO A 177 2.40 13.87 -12.34
C PRO A 177 1.73 12.61 -12.87
N ARG A 178 0.47 12.35 -12.47
CA ARG A 178 -0.28 11.14 -12.87
C ARG A 178 -0.34 10.92 -14.39
N ARG A 179 -0.38 12.00 -15.17
CA ARG A 179 -0.36 11.95 -16.64
C ARG A 179 0.90 11.31 -17.25
N LEU A 180 2.00 11.24 -16.49
CA LEU A 180 3.25 10.61 -16.92
C LEU A 180 3.30 9.12 -16.56
N ILE A 181 2.37 8.60 -15.76
CA ILE A 181 2.38 7.20 -15.33
C ILE A 181 2.26 6.26 -16.54
N PRO A 182 1.31 6.42 -17.48
CA PRO A 182 1.21 5.50 -18.61
C PRO A 182 2.50 5.44 -19.45
N GLU A 183 3.07 6.60 -19.78
CA GLU A 183 4.32 6.71 -20.54
C GLU A 183 5.52 6.09 -19.79
N LEU A 184 5.58 6.31 -18.47
CA LEU A 184 6.59 5.68 -17.61
C LEU A 184 6.45 4.15 -17.64
N LEU A 185 5.23 3.62 -17.48
CA LEU A 185 5.00 2.18 -17.47
C LEU A 185 5.32 1.55 -18.83
N GLU A 186 4.94 2.22 -19.94
CA GLU A 186 5.34 1.81 -21.28
C GLU A 186 6.85 1.75 -21.44
N GLY A 187 7.56 2.79 -20.99
CA GLY A 187 9.02 2.83 -21.01
C GLY A 187 9.68 1.77 -20.12
N LEU A 188 9.03 1.36 -19.04
CA LEU A 188 9.45 0.26 -18.17
C LEU A 188 9.10 -1.14 -18.72
N GLY A 189 8.55 -1.21 -19.95
CA GLY A 189 8.26 -2.48 -20.61
C GLY A 189 6.91 -3.08 -20.26
N ARG A 190 5.91 -2.25 -19.91
CA ARG A 190 4.52 -2.69 -19.71
C ARG A 190 4.03 -3.53 -20.89
N GLU A 191 3.55 -4.73 -20.60
CA GLU A 191 2.89 -5.59 -21.57
C GLU A 191 1.39 -5.27 -21.64
N TYR A 192 0.85 -5.21 -22.85
CA TYR A 192 -0.57 -4.98 -23.07
C TYR A 192 -1.34 -6.29 -22.97
N VAL A 193 -2.22 -6.36 -21.96
CA VAL A 193 -3.13 -7.47 -21.69
C VAL A 193 -4.58 -7.00 -21.85
N GLY A 194 -5.47 -7.86 -22.34
CA GLY A 194 -6.88 -7.52 -22.55
C GLY A 194 -7.54 -6.99 -21.26
N GLY A 195 -8.16 -5.82 -21.33
CA GLY A 195 -8.84 -5.19 -20.18
C GLY A 195 -7.92 -4.49 -19.16
N LEU A 196 -6.60 -4.46 -19.40
CA LEU A 196 -5.64 -3.77 -18.52
C LEU A 196 -5.67 -2.23 -18.74
N PRO A 197 -5.92 -1.42 -17.69
CA PRO A 197 -5.84 0.04 -17.77
C PRO A 197 -4.45 0.55 -18.21
N GLU A 198 -4.40 1.75 -18.79
CA GLU A 198 -3.15 2.39 -19.25
C GLU A 198 -2.16 2.69 -18.12
N ASP A 199 -2.67 2.90 -16.92
CA ASP A 199 -1.93 3.14 -15.67
C ASP A 199 -1.71 1.86 -14.86
N ALA A 200 -1.82 0.67 -15.47
CA ALA A 200 -1.67 -0.61 -14.78
C ALA A 200 -0.59 -1.52 -15.40
N LEU A 201 0.10 -2.29 -14.55
CA LEU A 201 1.02 -3.35 -14.94
C LEU A 201 0.34 -4.72 -14.86
N SER A 202 0.60 -5.60 -15.82
CA SER A 202 0.20 -7.00 -15.72
C SER A 202 1.10 -7.74 -14.74
N VAL A 203 0.50 -8.53 -13.85
CA VAL A 203 1.20 -9.39 -12.90
C VAL A 203 0.68 -10.81 -13.08
N PRO A 204 1.53 -11.81 -13.39
CA PRO A 204 1.07 -13.17 -13.59
C PRO A 204 0.54 -13.74 -12.27
N LEU A 205 -0.63 -14.39 -12.35
CA LEU A 205 -1.23 -15.11 -11.24
C LEU A 205 -0.57 -16.49 -11.14
N PRO A 206 -0.03 -16.87 -9.97
CA PRO A 206 0.50 -18.22 -9.77
C PRO A 206 -0.56 -19.31 -9.99
N ASP A 207 -0.16 -20.43 -10.59
CA ASP A 207 -1.05 -21.57 -10.82
C ASP A 207 -1.71 -22.08 -9.53
N GLY A 208 -3.00 -22.41 -9.63
CA GLY A 208 -3.81 -22.94 -8.52
C GLY A 208 -4.50 -21.88 -7.67
N LEU A 209 -4.39 -20.60 -8.04
CA LEU A 209 -5.10 -19.50 -7.39
C LEU A 209 -6.30 -19.06 -8.24
N GLU A 210 -7.45 -18.88 -7.60
CA GLU A 210 -8.64 -18.26 -8.20
C GLU A 210 -8.46 -16.74 -8.22
N ARG A 211 -8.03 -16.16 -7.08
CA ARG A 211 -7.99 -14.71 -6.86
C ARG A 211 -6.90 -14.34 -5.88
N VAL A 212 -6.40 -13.12 -6.06
CA VAL A 212 -5.48 -12.45 -5.13
C VAL A 212 -5.92 -11.02 -4.92
N TYR A 213 -5.95 -10.57 -3.67
CA TYR A 213 -6.29 -9.19 -3.32
C TYR A 213 -5.62 -8.78 -2.02
N VAL A 214 -5.49 -7.47 -1.81
CA VAL A 214 -4.98 -6.93 -0.55
C VAL A 214 -6.14 -6.63 0.39
N LEU A 215 -6.06 -7.11 1.61
CA LEU A 215 -6.99 -6.78 2.69
C LEU A 215 -6.20 -6.23 3.87
N ARG A 216 -6.38 -4.92 4.15
CA ARG A 216 -5.58 -4.19 5.15
C ARG A 216 -4.10 -4.26 4.80
N ASP A 217 -3.32 -4.99 5.59
CA ASP A 217 -1.86 -5.09 5.48
C ASP A 217 -1.43 -6.53 5.13
N SER A 218 -2.35 -7.30 4.51
CA SER A 218 -2.15 -8.70 4.12
C SER A 218 -2.61 -8.97 2.69
N LEU A 219 -1.84 -9.79 1.97
CA LEU A 219 -2.17 -10.32 0.66
C LEU A 219 -2.94 -11.61 0.86
N ILE A 220 -4.17 -11.63 0.36
CA ILE A 220 -5.06 -12.79 0.47
C ILE A 220 -5.00 -13.54 -0.85
N LEU A 221 -4.65 -14.81 -0.78
CA LEU A 221 -4.64 -15.77 -1.87
C LEU A 221 -5.86 -16.68 -1.70
N VAL A 222 -6.61 -16.93 -2.78
CA VAL A 222 -7.80 -17.80 -2.79
C VAL A 222 -7.56 -18.97 -3.73
N SER A 223 -7.81 -20.20 -3.29
CA SER A 223 -7.63 -21.42 -4.10
C SER A 223 -8.74 -21.59 -5.13
N GLU A 224 -8.39 -22.01 -6.35
CA GLU A 224 -9.31 -22.38 -7.43
C GLU A 224 -9.92 -23.77 -7.24
N ARG A 225 -9.14 -24.67 -6.61
CA ARG A 225 -9.48 -26.08 -6.39
C ARG A 225 -9.73 -26.39 -4.94
#